data_AF-A0A537XP28-F1
#
_entry.id   AF-A0A537XP28-F1
#
_cell.length_a   1.000
_cell.length_b   1.000
_cell.length_c   1.000
_cell.angle_alpha   90.00
_cell.angle_beta   90.00
_cell.angle_gamma   90.00
#
_symmetry.space_group_name_H-M   'P 1'
#
loop_
_entity.id
_entity.type
_entity.pdbx_description
1 polymer ?
#
loop_
_entity_poly.entity_id
_entity_poly.type
_entity_poly.pdbx_seq_one_letter_code
_entity_poly.pdbx_strand_id
1 'polypeptide(L)'
;MRRFGTLLVFVMAGGLMGVLAPSAFAGGWDSLEPQRDHYLPGQTAVLRGAFAVNRLKDTGRIEDGPYYAYLLVGSRYGMIDPPRIPNGAIRLGVVRFGPVTEGQDGYRYATGSVTFTVPDAASANYAVSYCNDPCRSSTIGWLGFGRITIVHTALEATLLDKRDSLKGKLRSARFHLRRNETRIAVMETAAR
;
A
#
# COMPACT_ATOMS: atom_id res chain seq x y z
N MET A 1 45.53 44.01 15.70
CA MET A 1 45.16 42.96 16.68
C MET A 1 43.90 42.28 16.18
N ARG A 2 44.03 41.05 15.66
CA ARG A 2 42.96 40.25 15.04
C ARG A 2 42.27 39.42 16.13
N ARG A 3 40.95 39.52 16.25
CA ARG A 3 40.11 38.49 16.91
C ARG A 3 39.21 37.88 15.82
N PHE A 4 39.62 36.73 15.31
CA PHE A 4 38.78 35.88 14.46
C PHE A 4 37.99 34.97 15.38
N GLY A 5 36.68 35.23 15.50
CA GLY A 5 35.74 34.33 16.12
C GLY A 5 35.46 33.15 15.20
N THR A 6 35.77 31.95 15.67
CA THR A 6 35.55 30.68 14.99
C THR A 6 34.05 30.38 14.94
N LEU A 7 33.44 30.46 13.76
CA LEU A 7 32.06 30.09 13.53
C LEU A 7 32.02 28.60 13.15
N LEU A 8 31.55 27.78 14.08
CA LEU A 8 31.42 26.34 13.95
C LEU A 8 30.16 26.04 13.12
N VAL A 9 30.35 25.62 11.87
CA VAL A 9 29.26 25.20 10.98
C VAL A 9 28.87 23.78 11.35
N PHE A 10 27.78 23.62 12.10
CA PHE A 10 27.10 22.32 12.25
C PHE A 10 26.34 22.00 10.97
N VAL A 11 26.91 21.15 10.12
CA VAL A 11 26.19 20.49 9.03
C VAL A 11 25.30 19.41 9.66
N MET A 12 24.05 19.77 9.97
CA MET A 12 23.03 18.78 10.31
C MET A 12 22.60 18.05 9.04
N ALA A 13 23.25 16.92 8.78
CA ALA A 13 22.74 15.88 7.88
C ALA A 13 21.53 15.21 8.52
N GLY A 14 20.39 15.91 8.53
CA GLY A 14 19.11 15.37 8.96
C GLY A 14 18.52 14.50 7.85
N GLY A 15 18.77 13.20 7.91
CA GLY A 15 18.11 12.23 7.05
C GLY A 15 16.60 12.31 7.22
N LEU A 16 15.88 12.53 6.12
CA LEU A 16 14.43 12.35 6.05
C LEU A 16 14.13 10.87 6.32
N MET A 17 13.93 10.50 7.59
CA MET A 17 13.11 9.34 7.91
C MET A 17 11.68 9.69 7.52
N GLY A 18 11.26 9.23 6.34
CA GLY A 18 9.87 9.27 5.91
C GLY A 18 9.04 8.45 6.88
N VAL A 19 8.34 9.12 7.80
CA VAL A 19 7.26 8.53 8.58
C VAL A 19 6.17 8.17 7.58
N LEU A 20 6.00 6.87 7.31
CA LEU A 20 4.84 6.36 6.60
C LEU A 20 3.62 6.63 7.50
N ALA A 21 2.89 7.71 7.21
CA ALA A 21 1.64 7.98 7.88
C ALA A 21 0.64 6.88 7.52
N PRO A 22 -0.14 6.35 8.48
CA PRO A 22 -1.22 5.44 8.18
C PRO A 22 -2.24 6.15 7.27
N SER A 23 -2.60 5.50 6.17
CA SER A 23 -3.66 5.98 5.28
C SER A 23 -4.98 6.05 6.04
N ALA A 24 -5.64 7.21 5.97
CA ALA A 24 -6.91 7.46 6.65
C ALA A 24 -7.99 6.43 6.25
N PHE A 25 -8.54 5.75 7.24
CA PHE A 25 -9.57 4.72 7.10
C PHE A 25 -10.89 5.30 6.58
N ALA A 26 -11.25 4.94 5.35
CA ALA A 26 -12.62 4.93 4.85
C ALA A 26 -13.11 3.48 4.78
N GLY A 27 -13.49 2.90 5.92
CA GLY A 27 -14.21 1.61 6.01
C GLY A 27 -13.64 0.44 5.18
N GLY A 28 -12.32 0.38 4.99
CA GLY A 28 -11.64 -0.57 4.11
C GLY A 28 -10.64 -1.46 4.84
N TRP A 29 -10.20 -2.52 4.17
CA TRP A 29 -9.12 -3.39 4.63
C TRP A 29 -7.77 -2.69 4.46
N ASP A 30 -6.84 -2.97 5.36
CA ASP A 30 -5.43 -2.63 5.21
C ASP A 30 -4.81 -3.49 4.10
N SER A 31 -3.78 -2.96 3.44
CA SER A 31 -3.09 -3.66 2.36
C SER A 31 -1.58 -3.47 2.44
N LEU A 32 -0.82 -4.45 1.93
CA LEU A 32 0.59 -4.24 1.66
C LEU A 32 0.69 -3.55 0.30
N GLU A 33 1.25 -2.34 0.31
CA GLU A 33 1.33 -1.50 -0.87
C GLU A 33 2.62 -1.79 -1.64
N PRO A 34 2.56 -1.85 -2.98
CA PRO A 34 3.76 -1.97 -3.79
C PRO A 34 4.60 -0.69 -3.70
N GLN A 35 5.92 -0.82 -3.71
CA GLN A 35 6.82 0.35 -3.74
C GLN A 35 6.90 1.08 -5.09
N ARG A 36 6.21 0.56 -6.12
CA ARG A 36 6.13 1.10 -7.48
C ARG A 36 4.74 0.87 -8.03
N ASP A 37 4.30 1.73 -8.93
CA ASP A 37 2.96 1.63 -9.54
C ASP A 37 2.88 0.51 -10.58
N HIS A 38 3.97 0.27 -11.32
CA HIS A 38 4.04 -0.70 -12.42
C HIS A 38 5.32 -1.53 -12.36
N TYR A 39 5.21 -2.80 -12.72
CA TYR A 39 6.32 -3.76 -12.74
C TYR A 39 6.40 -4.52 -14.06
N LEU A 40 7.63 -4.81 -14.48
CA LEU A 40 7.92 -5.73 -15.59
C LEU A 40 8.14 -7.16 -15.06
N PRO A 41 7.81 -8.20 -15.83
CA PRO A 41 8.24 -9.56 -15.54
C PRO A 41 9.75 -9.66 -15.23
N GLY A 42 10.10 -10.49 -14.25
CA GLY A 42 11.48 -10.68 -13.79
C GLY A 42 12.02 -9.60 -12.85
N GLN A 43 11.33 -8.47 -12.67
CA GLN A 43 11.73 -7.48 -11.66
C GLN A 43 11.44 -7.98 -10.24
N THR A 44 12.19 -7.47 -9.26
CA THR A 44 11.86 -7.66 -7.85
C THR A 44 10.78 -6.68 -7.42
N ALA A 45 9.67 -7.19 -6.93
CA ALA A 45 8.62 -6.42 -6.28
C ALA A 45 8.72 -6.56 -4.76
N VAL A 46 8.47 -5.45 -4.06
CA VAL A 46 8.34 -5.41 -2.60
C VAL A 46 7.00 -4.77 -2.28
N LEU A 47 6.14 -5.55 -1.63
CA LEU A 47 4.91 -5.05 -1.04
C LEU A 47 5.15 -4.91 0.46
N ARG A 48 4.80 -3.76 1.03
CA ARG A 48 4.95 -3.50 2.47
C ARG A 48 3.84 -2.59 2.99
N GLY A 49 3.52 -2.72 4.26
CA GLY A 49 2.49 -1.88 4.89
C GLY A 49 2.41 -2.14 6.39
N ALA A 50 1.73 -1.24 7.08
CA ALA A 50 1.27 -1.48 8.44
C ALA A 50 -0.22 -1.87 8.40
N PHE A 51 -0.64 -2.71 9.33
CA PHE A 51 -2.03 -3.12 9.44
C PHE A 51 -2.43 -3.33 10.90
N ALA A 52 -3.69 -3.09 11.21
CA ALA A 52 -4.21 -3.36 12.54
C ALA A 52 -4.34 -4.88 12.76
N VAL A 53 -3.81 -5.38 13.87
CA VAL A 53 -3.88 -6.80 14.26
C VAL A 53 -5.02 -7.12 15.21
N ASN A 54 -5.80 -6.11 15.59
CA ASN A 54 -6.98 -6.29 16.45
C ASN A 54 -7.88 -7.37 15.86
N ARG A 55 -8.38 -8.25 16.72
CA ARG A 55 -9.17 -9.40 16.31
C ARG A 55 -10.47 -8.92 15.66
N LEU A 56 -10.56 -9.15 14.35
CA LEU A 56 -11.82 -9.12 13.63
C LEU A 56 -12.46 -10.51 13.65
N LYS A 57 -13.78 -10.55 13.52
CA LYS A 57 -14.51 -11.81 13.37
C LYS A 57 -14.09 -12.44 12.03
N ASP A 58 -13.82 -13.75 12.05
CA ASP A 58 -13.52 -14.55 10.86
C ASP A 58 -12.22 -14.16 10.11
N THR A 59 -11.27 -13.49 10.77
CA THR A 59 -9.92 -13.20 10.22
C THR A 59 -8.84 -14.02 10.92
N GLY A 60 -7.75 -14.31 10.20
CA GLY A 60 -6.60 -15.01 10.74
C GLY A 60 -5.74 -14.12 11.63
N ARG A 61 -4.85 -14.72 12.40
CA ARG A 61 -3.83 -14.06 13.20
C ARG A 61 -2.44 -14.30 12.63
N ILE A 62 -1.48 -13.42 12.97
CA ILE A 62 -0.09 -13.57 12.55
C ILE A 62 0.47 -14.94 12.98
N GLU A 63 0.08 -15.39 14.19
CA GLU A 63 0.52 -16.64 14.81
C GLU A 63 -0.07 -17.89 14.13
N ASP A 64 -1.12 -17.74 13.32
CA ASP A 64 -1.72 -18.85 12.57
C ASP A 64 -0.91 -19.21 11.30
N GLY A 65 0.23 -18.53 11.09
CA GLY A 65 1.14 -18.66 9.96
C GLY A 65 2.10 -19.86 10.04
N PRO A 66 2.84 -20.16 8.95
CA PRO A 66 3.26 -19.20 7.91
C PRO A 66 2.14 -18.81 6.94
N TYR A 67 2.17 -17.55 6.49
CA TYR A 67 1.31 -17.03 5.42
C TYR A 67 2.08 -16.90 4.11
N TYR A 68 1.44 -17.27 3.01
CA TYR A 68 1.99 -17.11 1.66
C TYR A 68 1.16 -16.11 0.87
N ALA A 69 1.83 -15.27 0.08
CA ALA A 69 1.20 -14.36 -0.87
C ALA A 69 1.00 -15.08 -2.21
N TYR A 70 -0.13 -14.79 -2.85
CA TYR A 70 -0.52 -15.34 -4.14
C TYR A 70 -0.97 -14.22 -5.08
N LEU A 71 -0.48 -14.25 -6.31
CA LEU A 71 -1.01 -13.45 -7.41
C LEU A 71 -2.26 -14.13 -7.94
N LEU A 72 -3.41 -13.47 -7.87
CA LEU A 72 -4.67 -14.03 -8.37
C LEU A 72 -4.86 -13.67 -9.84
N VAL A 73 -4.71 -14.66 -10.71
CA VAL A 73 -4.94 -14.53 -12.16
C VAL A 73 -6.41 -14.82 -12.45
N GLY A 74 -7.09 -13.89 -13.13
CA GLY A 74 -8.49 -14.07 -13.55
C GLY A 74 -9.55 -14.01 -12.44
N SER A 75 -9.16 -13.73 -11.19
CA SER A 75 -10.13 -13.56 -10.10
C SER A 75 -10.75 -12.16 -10.12
N ARG A 76 -12.09 -12.09 -10.14
CA ARG A 76 -12.84 -10.83 -9.95
C ARG A 76 -12.77 -10.35 -8.49
N TYR A 77 -12.66 -11.30 -7.55
CA TYR A 77 -12.63 -11.04 -6.12
C TYR A 77 -11.17 -10.96 -5.68
N GLY A 78 -10.78 -9.85 -5.07
CA GLY A 78 -9.38 -9.58 -4.71
C GLY A 78 -8.81 -10.49 -3.60
N MET A 79 -9.59 -11.46 -3.12
CA MET A 79 -9.23 -12.33 -2.00
C MET A 79 -9.44 -13.81 -2.37
N ILE A 80 -8.62 -14.67 -1.78
CA ILE A 80 -8.83 -16.13 -1.76
C ILE A 80 -10.06 -16.43 -0.91
N ASP A 81 -10.86 -17.42 -1.32
CA ASP A 81 -11.98 -17.97 -0.55
C ASP A 81 -11.54 -19.31 0.08
N PRO A 82 -11.13 -19.32 1.37
CA PRO A 82 -10.65 -20.54 2.00
C PRO A 82 -11.72 -21.64 2.05
N PRO A 83 -11.32 -22.92 1.97
CA PRO A 83 -9.93 -23.39 2.01
C PRO A 83 -9.27 -23.50 0.63
N ARG A 84 -9.91 -22.97 -0.44
CA ARG A 84 -9.50 -23.23 -1.81
C ARG A 84 -8.78 -22.04 -2.42
N ILE A 85 -7.49 -22.24 -2.69
CA ILE A 85 -6.71 -21.31 -3.50
C ILE A 85 -7.21 -21.43 -4.96
N PRO A 86 -7.58 -20.33 -5.64
CA PRO A 86 -8.04 -20.39 -7.02
C PRO A 86 -7.03 -21.04 -7.97
N ASN A 87 -7.53 -21.80 -8.94
CA ASN A 87 -6.70 -22.37 -10.00
C ASN A 87 -5.98 -21.25 -10.77
N GLY A 88 -4.69 -21.45 -11.07
CA GLY A 88 -3.87 -20.46 -11.75
C GLY A 88 -3.34 -19.35 -10.84
N ALA A 89 -3.62 -19.36 -9.53
CA ALA A 89 -2.96 -18.49 -8.58
C ALA A 89 -1.46 -18.82 -8.50
N ILE A 90 -0.62 -17.79 -8.60
CA ILE A 90 0.85 -17.97 -8.59
C ILE A 90 1.35 -17.62 -7.19
N ARG A 91 2.01 -18.57 -6.51
CA ARG A 91 2.62 -18.32 -5.20
C ARG A 91 3.83 -17.39 -5.35
N LEU A 92 3.76 -16.24 -4.70
CA LEU A 92 4.78 -15.18 -4.81
C LEU A 92 5.88 -15.33 -3.75
N GLY A 93 5.52 -15.75 -2.53
CA GLY A 93 6.47 -15.88 -1.43
C GLY A 93 5.82 -15.90 -0.06
N VAL A 94 6.65 -15.90 0.98
CA VAL A 94 6.21 -15.88 2.38
C VAL A 94 5.99 -14.44 2.83
N VAL A 95 4.87 -14.16 3.49
CA VAL A 95 4.63 -12.89 4.16
C VAL A 95 5.47 -12.85 5.43
N ARG A 96 6.27 -11.80 5.59
CA ARG A 96 7.08 -11.54 6.78
C ARG A 96 6.40 -10.47 7.61
N PHE A 97 6.21 -10.76 8.89
CA PHE A 97 5.62 -9.84 9.84
C PHE A 97 6.70 -9.26 10.75
N GLY A 98 6.62 -7.95 11.00
CA GLY A 98 7.38 -7.29 12.04
C GLY A 98 6.73 -7.45 13.41
N PRO A 99 7.35 -6.89 14.47
CA PRO A 99 6.79 -6.93 15.81
C PRO A 99 5.44 -6.20 15.88
N VAL A 100 4.60 -6.66 16.80
CA VAL A 100 3.33 -5.99 17.14
C VAL A 100 3.61 -4.85 18.12
N THR A 101 3.06 -3.67 17.84
CA THR A 101 3.19 -2.47 18.67
C THR A 101 1.82 -1.90 19.03
N GLU A 102 1.72 -1.33 20.23
CA GLU A 102 0.51 -0.60 20.68
C GLU A 102 0.44 0.78 20.00
N GLY A 103 -0.73 1.12 19.46
CA GLY A 103 -1.07 2.42 18.90
C GLY A 103 -1.69 3.34 19.95
N GLN A 104 -1.57 4.65 19.74
CA GLN A 104 -2.14 5.66 20.65
C GLN A 104 -3.67 5.74 20.61
N ASP A 105 -4.29 5.11 19.61
CA ASP A 105 -5.72 5.01 19.38
C ASP A 105 -6.36 3.76 19.99
N GLY A 106 -5.58 2.98 20.76
CA GLY A 106 -6.03 1.72 21.36
C GLY A 106 -6.04 0.54 20.40
N TYR A 107 -5.56 0.71 19.17
CA TYR A 107 -5.32 -0.38 18.23
C TYR A 107 -3.91 -0.91 18.37
N ARG A 108 -3.73 -2.18 18.00
CA ARG A 108 -2.42 -2.81 17.87
C ARG A 108 -2.07 -2.91 16.40
N TYR A 109 -0.83 -2.62 16.07
CA TYR A 109 -0.34 -2.62 14.69
C TYR A 109 0.81 -3.58 14.51
N ALA A 110 0.91 -4.18 13.34
CA ALA A 110 2.11 -4.85 12.87
C ALA A 110 2.49 -4.33 11.49
N THR A 111 3.75 -4.54 11.12
CA THR A 111 4.19 -4.36 9.74
C THR A 111 4.19 -5.70 9.02
N GLY A 112 3.85 -5.69 7.74
CA GLY A 112 3.94 -6.84 6.86
C GLY A 112 4.79 -6.51 5.64
N SER A 113 5.46 -7.52 5.10
CA SER A 113 6.15 -7.40 3.82
C SER A 113 6.20 -8.71 3.06
N VAL A 114 6.21 -8.62 1.73
CA VAL A 114 6.54 -9.75 0.86
C VAL A 114 7.43 -9.25 -0.26
N THR A 115 8.51 -9.99 -0.53
CA THR A 115 9.43 -9.73 -1.64
C THR A 115 9.38 -10.91 -2.58
N PHE A 116 9.24 -10.64 -3.87
CA PHE A 116 9.12 -11.69 -4.88
C PHE A 116 9.64 -11.20 -6.24
N THR A 117 9.92 -12.17 -7.11
CA THR A 117 10.19 -11.90 -8.53
C THR A 117 8.85 -11.87 -9.27
N VAL A 118 8.58 -10.80 -9.99
CA VAL A 118 7.34 -10.59 -10.73
C VAL A 118 7.22 -11.68 -11.79
N PRO A 119 6.16 -12.51 -11.77
CA PRO A 119 6.01 -13.60 -12.71
C PRO A 119 5.76 -13.07 -14.13
N ASP A 120 6.02 -13.92 -15.12
CA ASP A 120 5.63 -13.66 -16.50
C ASP A 120 4.11 -13.81 -16.63
N ALA A 121 3.43 -12.67 -16.63
CA ALA A 121 1.98 -12.54 -16.68
C ALA A 121 1.60 -11.39 -17.61
N ALA A 122 0.37 -11.43 -18.15
CA ALA A 122 -0.13 -10.42 -19.07
C ALA A 122 -0.19 -9.02 -18.42
N SER A 123 -0.13 -7.96 -19.23
CA SER A 123 -0.36 -6.59 -18.74
C SER A 123 -1.75 -6.46 -18.10
N ALA A 124 -1.82 -6.33 -16.77
CA ALA A 124 -3.06 -6.16 -16.03
C ALA A 124 -2.82 -5.68 -14.58
N ASN A 125 -3.90 -5.26 -13.92
CA ASN A 125 -3.93 -5.09 -12.47
C ASN A 125 -4.33 -6.42 -11.81
N TYR A 126 -3.46 -6.91 -10.95
CA TYR A 126 -3.64 -8.17 -10.24
C TYR A 126 -3.89 -7.91 -8.75
N ALA A 127 -4.76 -8.73 -8.17
CA ALA A 127 -4.87 -8.83 -6.73
C ALA A 127 -3.75 -9.72 -6.17
N VAL A 128 -3.18 -9.29 -5.05
CA VAL A 128 -2.26 -10.09 -4.24
C VAL A 128 -2.98 -10.44 -2.96
N SER A 129 -3.38 -11.71 -2.82
CA SER A 129 -4.05 -12.22 -1.64
C SER A 129 -3.11 -13.08 -0.82
N TYR A 130 -3.47 -13.34 0.44
CA TYR A 130 -2.66 -14.11 1.37
C TYR A 130 -3.44 -15.37 1.75
N CYS A 131 -2.75 -16.45 2.12
CA CYS A 131 -3.37 -17.54 2.87
C CYS A 131 -2.34 -18.24 3.76
N ASN A 132 -2.77 -18.71 4.93
CA ASN A 132 -1.95 -19.61 5.75
C ASN A 132 -1.88 -21.03 5.16
N ASP A 133 -1.11 -21.91 5.79
CA ASP A 133 -0.90 -23.29 5.34
C ASP A 133 -1.24 -24.29 6.46
N PRO A 134 -2.26 -25.15 6.29
CA PRO A 134 -3.20 -25.21 5.16
C PRO A 134 -4.08 -23.96 5.08
N CYS A 135 -4.60 -23.65 3.89
CA CYS A 135 -5.37 -22.42 3.63
C CYS A 135 -6.67 -22.41 4.42
N ARG A 136 -6.70 -21.68 5.54
CA ARG A 136 -7.86 -21.53 6.43
C ARG A 136 -8.33 -20.09 6.54
N SER A 137 -7.42 -19.12 6.37
CA SER A 137 -7.69 -17.70 6.51
C SER A 137 -6.96 -16.93 5.41
N SER A 138 -7.70 -16.11 4.66
CA SER A 138 -7.15 -15.29 3.58
C SER A 138 -6.87 -13.83 3.96
N THR A 139 -7.09 -13.51 5.24
CA THR A 139 -6.88 -12.20 5.87
C THR A 139 -6.15 -12.36 7.19
N ILE A 140 -5.41 -11.33 7.62
CA ILE A 140 -4.67 -11.31 8.90
C ILE A 140 -5.02 -10.04 9.68
N GLY A 141 -5.85 -10.14 10.72
CA GLY A 141 -6.42 -8.95 11.36
C GLY A 141 -7.18 -8.11 10.34
N TRP A 142 -6.75 -6.86 10.13
CA TRP A 142 -7.26 -5.96 9.08
C TRP A 142 -6.51 -6.04 7.76
N LEU A 143 -5.45 -6.84 7.65
CA LEU A 143 -4.76 -7.06 6.39
C LEU A 143 -5.62 -7.93 5.46
N GLY A 144 -6.14 -7.31 4.40
CA GLY A 144 -6.96 -7.96 3.38
C GLY A 144 -6.13 -8.43 2.20
N PHE A 145 -6.11 -7.63 1.13
CA PHE A 145 -5.39 -7.94 -0.11
C PHE A 145 -4.68 -6.70 -0.64
N GLY A 146 -3.54 -6.92 -1.31
CA GLY A 146 -2.82 -5.89 -2.05
C GLY A 146 -3.20 -5.89 -3.53
N ARG A 147 -2.64 -4.92 -4.27
CA ARG A 147 -2.70 -4.89 -5.72
C ARG A 147 -1.33 -4.62 -6.31
N ILE A 148 -1.09 -5.15 -7.49
CA ILE A 148 0.10 -4.87 -8.29
C ILE A 148 -0.32 -4.71 -9.75
N THR A 149 0.32 -3.81 -10.47
CA THR A 149 0.15 -3.71 -11.91
C THR A 149 1.39 -4.30 -12.59
N ILE A 150 1.18 -5.31 -13.43
CA ILE A 150 2.23 -5.88 -14.27
C ILE A 150 2.02 -5.32 -15.68
N VAL A 151 3.11 -4.97 -16.34
CA VAL A 151 3.15 -4.42 -17.71
C VAL A 151 4.19 -5.14 -18.54
N HIS A 152 4.05 -5.14 -19.87
CA HIS A 152 4.96 -5.86 -20.76
C HIS A 152 6.19 -5.05 -21.15
N THR A 153 6.09 -3.71 -21.18
CA THR A 153 7.20 -2.86 -21.64
C THR A 153 7.45 -1.65 -20.73
N ALA A 154 8.70 -1.19 -20.71
CA ALA A 154 9.08 0.02 -19.95
C ALA A 154 8.39 1.29 -20.50
N LEU A 155 8.10 1.32 -21.80
CA LEU A 155 7.35 2.40 -22.41
C LEU A 155 5.90 2.41 -21.91
N GLU A 156 5.26 1.24 -21.83
CA GLU A 156 3.93 1.10 -21.25
C GLU A 156 3.90 1.58 -19.80
N ALA A 157 4.85 1.15 -18.95
CA ALA A 157 4.97 1.65 -17.58
C ALA A 157 5.00 3.19 -17.53
N THR A 158 5.90 3.79 -18.32
CA THR A 158 6.10 5.25 -18.35
C THR A 158 4.83 6.00 -18.77
N LEU A 159 4.12 5.48 -19.77
CA LEU A 159 2.87 6.08 -20.25
C LEU A 159 1.76 5.99 -19.20
N LEU A 160 1.65 4.86 -18.51
CA LEU A 160 0.67 4.65 -17.46
C LEU A 160 0.97 5.53 -16.23
N ASP A 161 2.22 5.60 -15.79
CA ASP A 161 2.68 6.51 -14.72
C ASP A 161 2.29 7.97 -15.03
N LYS A 162 2.58 8.41 -16.26
CA LYS A 162 2.25 9.78 -16.69
C LYS A 162 0.74 10.01 -16.72
N ARG A 163 -0.04 9.05 -17.23
CA ARG A 163 -1.50 9.11 -17.24
C ARG A 163 -2.05 9.22 -15.82
N ASP A 164 -1.54 8.45 -14.88
CA ASP A 164 -2.06 8.40 -13.52
C ASP A 164 -1.68 9.65 -12.72
N SER A 165 -0.47 10.16 -12.93
CA SER A 165 -0.07 11.50 -12.46
C SER A 165 -1.00 12.59 -12.97
N LEU A 166 -1.35 12.59 -14.27
CA LEU A 166 -2.26 13.58 -14.86
C LEU A 166 -3.68 13.45 -14.29
N LYS A 167 -4.20 12.22 -14.10
CA LYS A 167 -5.49 11.99 -13.44
C LYS A 167 -5.50 12.52 -12.01
N GLY A 168 -4.42 12.31 -11.26
CA GLY A 168 -4.25 12.83 -9.90
C GLY A 168 -4.31 14.37 -9.87
N LYS A 169 -3.55 15.02 -10.75
CA LYS A 169 -3.57 16.48 -10.91
C LYS A 169 -4.95 17.01 -11.27
N LEU A 170 -5.66 16.36 -12.20
CA LEU A 170 -7.01 16.74 -12.59
C LEU A 170 -8.00 16.62 -11.41
N ARG A 171 -7.90 15.55 -10.62
CA ARG A 171 -8.75 15.35 -9.44
C ARG A 171 -8.50 16.43 -8.38
N SER A 172 -7.23 16.74 -8.11
CA SER A 172 -6.84 17.82 -7.19
C SER A 172 -7.36 19.17 -7.68
N ALA A 173 -7.18 19.51 -8.95
CA ALA A 173 -7.68 20.76 -9.52
C ALA A 173 -9.21 20.89 -9.36
N ARG A 174 -9.96 19.81 -9.66
CA ARG A 174 -11.43 19.77 -9.47
C ARG A 174 -11.83 19.96 -8.00
N PHE A 175 -11.10 19.37 -7.06
CA PHE A 175 -11.35 19.56 -5.63
C PHE A 175 -11.12 21.01 -5.21
N HIS A 176 -10.02 21.64 -5.66
CA HIS A 176 -9.73 23.04 -5.37
C HIS A 176 -10.78 23.99 -5.95
N LEU A 177 -11.22 23.76 -7.20
CA LEU A 177 -12.30 24.54 -7.80
C LEU A 177 -13.59 24.47 -6.96
N ARG A 178 -14.07 23.27 -6.63
CA ARG A 178 -15.27 23.10 -5.79
C ARG A 178 -15.14 23.79 -4.44
N ARG A 179 -13.96 23.68 -3.80
CA ARG A 179 -13.70 24.32 -2.51
C ARG A 179 -13.72 25.83 -2.61
N ASN A 180 -13.19 26.40 -3.70
CA ASN A 180 -13.19 27.83 -3.94
C ASN A 180 -14.58 28.36 -4.27
N GLU A 181 -15.35 27.67 -5.12
CA GLU A 181 -16.76 27.97 -5.39
C GLU A 181 -17.57 28.01 -4.08
N THR A 182 -17.38 27.01 -3.21
CA THR A 182 -18.02 26.98 -1.88
C THR A 182 -17.62 28.18 -1.02
N ARG A 183 -16.34 28.58 -1.02
CA ARG A 183 -15.85 29.74 -0.27
C ARG A 183 -16.46 31.05 -0.78
N ILE A 184 -16.53 31.24 -2.09
CA ILE A 184 -17.12 32.43 -2.71
C ILE A 184 -18.60 32.52 -2.31
N ALA A 185 -19.36 31.43 -2.43
CA ALA A 185 -20.77 31.41 -2.04
C ALA A 185 -20.99 31.82 -0.57
N VAL A 186 -20.16 31.32 0.35
CA VAL A 186 -20.22 31.70 1.78
C VAL A 186 -19.94 33.20 1.97
N MET A 187 -18.94 33.74 1.28
CA MET A 187 -18.61 35.17 1.37
C MET A 187 -19.73 36.06 0.83
N GLU A 188 -20.35 35.69 -0.29
CA GLU A 188 -21.49 36.42 -0.87
C GLU A 188 -22.71 36.40 0.05
N THR A 189 -22.97 35.29 0.75
CA THR A 189 -24.05 35.22 1.75
C THR A 189 -23.75 36.03 3.01
N ALA A 190 -22.48 36.14 3.42
CA ALA A 190 -22.10 36.92 4.61
C ALA A 190 -22.05 38.44 4.37
N ALA A 191 -22.01 38.86 3.10
CA ALA A 191 -22.01 40.26 2.69
C ALA A 191 -23.41 40.85 2.49
N ARG A 192 -24.47 40.04 2.65
CA ARG A 192 -25.88 40.46 2.63
C ARG A 192 -26.42 40.52 4.05
#